data_AF-A0A830G2C5-F1
#
_entry.id   AF-A0A830G2C5-F1
#
_cell.length_a   1.000
_cell.length_b   1.000
_cell.length_c   1.000
_cell.angle_alpha   90.00
_cell.angle_beta   90.00
_cell.angle_gamma   90.00
#
_symmetry.space_group_name_H-M   'P 1'
#
loop_
_entity.id
_entity.type
_entity.pdbx_description
1 polymer ?
#
loop_
_entity_poly.entity_id
_entity_poly.type
_entity_poly.pdbx_seq_one_letter_code
_entity_poly.pdbx_strand_id
1 'polypeptide(L)'
;MLVGAVTPFVMNLAGETQAKAPTVSVDNRITNASGGTDYSDSEDNLIAVTLESGGPLQTDQLYLTSSKPVDIGSATGNTRAGEGDASERELFSEGDGQTGIGDTWEAGETVYLDPEGSAPDTSISVYWTSKPVEAQDDGEISPGDSYEIASFTT
;
A
#
# COMPACT_ATOMS: atom_id res chain seq x y z
N MET A 1 -10.42 -49.77 -15.53
CA MET A 1 -10.69 -49.37 -14.13
C MET A 1 -10.36 -47.89 -14.05
N LEU A 2 -11.38 -47.03 -14.02
CA LEU A 2 -11.21 -45.57 -13.98
C LEU A 2 -11.59 -45.12 -12.57
N VAL A 3 -10.62 -44.64 -11.79
CA VAL A 3 -10.86 -44.13 -10.44
C VAL A 3 -11.22 -42.66 -10.58
N GLY A 4 -12.51 -42.33 -10.43
CA GLY A 4 -12.98 -40.96 -10.31
C GLY A 4 -12.66 -40.43 -8.93
N ALA A 5 -11.83 -39.39 -8.85
CA ALA A 5 -11.62 -38.66 -7.61
C ALA A 5 -12.90 -37.89 -7.25
N VAL A 6 -13.47 -38.20 -6.08
CA VAL A 6 -14.56 -37.42 -5.48
C VAL A 6 -13.92 -36.45 -4.50
N THR A 7 -13.89 -35.17 -4.83
CA THR A 7 -13.49 -34.11 -3.90
C THR A 7 -14.67 -33.82 -2.97
N PRO A 8 -14.54 -33.96 -1.64
CA PRO A 8 -15.59 -33.52 -0.73
C PRO A 8 -15.63 -31.99 -0.68
N PHE A 9 -16.78 -31.41 -0.98
CA PHE A 9 -17.09 -30.01 -0.69
C PHE A 9 -17.41 -29.91 0.79
N VAL A 10 -16.62 -29.17 1.55
CA VAL A 10 -16.92 -28.84 2.95
C VAL A 10 -17.76 -27.56 2.95
N MET A 11 -19.07 -27.68 3.15
CA MET A 11 -19.94 -26.56 3.51
C MET A 11 -19.81 -26.34 5.02
N ASN A 12 -19.08 -25.31 5.44
CA ASN A 12 -19.12 -24.84 6.82
C ASN A 12 -20.12 -23.69 6.92
N LEU A 13 -21.17 -23.89 7.71
CA LEU A 13 -22.31 -23.01 7.91
C LEU A 13 -22.18 -22.42 9.33
N ALA A 14 -22.22 -21.08 9.43
CA ALA A 14 -22.26 -20.28 10.65
C ALA A 14 -20.97 -20.25 11.53
N GLY A 15 -20.01 -19.46 11.09
CA GLY A 15 -19.10 -18.72 11.95
C GLY A 15 -18.97 -17.33 11.34
N GLU A 16 -18.87 -16.27 12.13
CA GLU A 16 -18.51 -14.95 11.62
C GLU A 16 -17.32 -15.14 10.67
N THR A 17 -17.54 -14.91 9.37
CA THR A 17 -16.50 -15.14 8.38
C THR A 17 -15.44 -14.10 8.64
N GLN A 18 -14.39 -14.47 9.38
CA GLN A 18 -13.19 -13.64 9.51
C GLN A 18 -12.82 -13.21 8.09
N ALA A 19 -12.76 -11.90 7.87
CA ALA A 19 -12.52 -11.39 6.54
C ALA A 19 -11.19 -11.95 6.04
N LYS A 20 -11.22 -12.62 4.89
CA LYS A 20 -10.00 -13.18 4.30
C LYS A 20 -9.29 -12.04 3.58
N ALA A 21 -8.05 -11.78 3.95
CA ALA A 21 -7.22 -10.79 3.27
C ALA A 21 -7.15 -11.05 1.75
N PRO A 22 -7.16 -9.98 0.93
CA PRO A 22 -6.95 -10.10 -0.50
C PRO A 22 -5.57 -10.67 -0.79
N THR A 23 -5.45 -11.41 -1.90
CA THR A 23 -4.15 -11.87 -2.41
C THR A 23 -3.79 -11.00 -3.61
N VAL A 24 -2.61 -10.39 -3.56
CA VAL A 24 -2.12 -9.45 -4.58
C VAL A 24 -0.66 -9.73 -4.94
N SER A 25 -0.19 -9.13 -6.03
CA SER A 25 1.24 -9.04 -6.38
C SER A 25 1.58 -7.58 -6.61
N VAL A 26 2.75 -7.15 -6.17
CA VAL A 26 3.27 -5.80 -6.41
C VAL A 26 4.63 -5.86 -7.07
N ASP A 27 4.86 -4.95 -8.02
CA ASP A 27 6.18 -4.63 -8.56
C ASP A 27 6.68 -3.36 -7.87
N ASN A 28 7.99 -3.29 -7.62
CA ASN A 28 8.61 -2.12 -7.04
C ASN A 28 9.90 -1.76 -7.77
N ARG A 29 10.16 -0.46 -7.89
CA ARG A 29 11.40 0.05 -8.48
C ARG A 29 11.74 1.43 -7.96
N ILE A 30 13.03 1.72 -7.90
CA ILE A 30 13.54 3.07 -7.69
C ILE A 30 13.36 3.88 -8.99
N THR A 31 12.88 5.12 -8.89
CA THR A 31 12.66 5.98 -10.04
C THR A 31 12.93 7.45 -9.74
N ASN A 32 13.37 8.17 -10.77
CA ASN A 32 13.40 9.64 -10.79
C ASN A 32 12.15 10.22 -11.47
N ALA A 33 11.17 9.38 -11.78
CA ALA A 33 9.92 9.83 -12.36
C ALA A 33 9.18 10.66 -11.32
N SER A 34 9.02 11.94 -11.62
CA SER A 34 8.15 12.81 -10.90
C SER A 34 6.71 12.29 -10.99
N GLY A 35 6.08 12.02 -9.85
CA GLY A 35 4.63 11.91 -9.78
C GLY A 35 3.93 13.26 -10.00
N GLY A 36 4.38 14.08 -10.94
CA GLY A 36 3.97 15.48 -11.12
C GLY A 36 4.93 16.19 -12.07
N THR A 37 4.70 17.47 -12.38
CA THR A 37 5.54 18.19 -13.36
C THR A 37 6.80 18.83 -12.79
N ASP A 38 7.16 18.56 -11.53
CA ASP A 38 8.24 19.31 -10.85
C ASP A 38 9.10 18.44 -9.90
N TYR A 39 9.64 17.31 -10.38
CA TYR A 39 10.81 16.67 -9.75
C TYR A 39 12.05 16.84 -10.63
N SER A 40 12.29 18.06 -11.09
CA SER A 40 13.46 18.39 -11.91
C SER A 40 14.74 18.70 -11.10
N ASP A 41 14.69 18.69 -9.77
CA ASP A 41 15.90 18.72 -8.94
C ASP A 41 16.24 17.30 -8.50
N SER A 42 17.44 16.88 -8.87
CA SER A 42 17.76 15.53 -9.33
C SER A 42 18.55 14.69 -8.32
N GLU A 43 18.13 14.62 -7.06
CA GLU A 43 18.78 13.76 -6.05
C GLU A 43 17.81 12.87 -5.25
N ASP A 44 16.52 13.21 -5.21
CA ASP A 44 15.51 12.45 -4.46
C ASP A 44 14.93 11.34 -5.35
N ASN A 45 15.35 10.11 -5.11
CA ASN A 45 14.79 8.95 -5.80
C ASN A 45 13.51 8.51 -5.09
N LEU A 46 12.43 8.29 -5.86
CA LEU A 46 11.17 7.74 -5.36
C LEU A 46 11.16 6.21 -5.46
N ILE A 47 10.30 5.59 -4.66
CA ILE A 47 9.93 4.18 -4.81
C ILE A 47 8.56 4.13 -5.50
N ALA A 48 8.53 3.62 -6.74
CA ALA A 48 7.29 3.34 -7.45
C ALA A 48 6.81 1.94 -7.09
N VAL A 49 5.57 1.82 -6.60
CA VAL A 49 4.95 0.55 -6.23
C VAL A 49 3.71 0.34 -7.08
N THR A 50 3.71 -0.69 -7.91
CA THR A 50 2.62 -0.99 -8.86
C THR A 50 1.88 -2.23 -8.42
N LEU A 51 0.55 -2.17 -8.32
CA LEU A 51 -0.27 -3.36 -8.12
C LEU A 51 -0.31 -4.16 -9.43
N GLU A 52 0.42 -5.26 -9.52
CA GLU A 52 0.48 -6.05 -10.76
C GLU A 52 -0.77 -6.90 -10.98
N SER A 53 -1.30 -7.47 -9.90
CA SER A 53 -2.47 -8.35 -9.95
C SER A 53 -3.20 -8.40 -8.62
N GLY A 54 -4.50 -8.67 -8.67
CA GLY A 54 -5.40 -8.65 -7.53
C GLY A 54 -6.76 -8.09 -7.90
N GLY A 55 -7.67 -8.05 -6.93
CA GLY A 55 -8.86 -7.20 -7.02
C GLY A 55 -8.55 -5.77 -6.55
N PRO A 56 -9.42 -4.80 -6.85
CA PRO A 56 -9.30 -3.45 -6.32
C PRO A 56 -9.22 -3.46 -4.79
N LEU A 57 -8.27 -2.71 -4.23
CA LEU A 57 -8.10 -2.53 -2.80
C LEU A 57 -8.67 -1.17 -2.41
N GLN A 58 -9.52 -1.11 -1.37
CA GLN A 58 -10.00 0.17 -0.84
C GLN A 58 -8.85 0.89 -0.15
N THR A 59 -8.57 2.14 -0.52
CA THR A 59 -7.42 2.87 0.04
C THR A 59 -7.61 3.17 1.52
N ASP A 60 -8.86 3.34 1.98
CA ASP A 60 -9.18 3.48 3.40
C ASP A 60 -8.93 2.21 4.23
N GLN A 61 -8.67 1.07 3.59
CA GLN A 61 -8.29 -0.19 4.23
C GLN A 61 -6.80 -0.50 4.11
N LEU A 62 -6.00 0.45 3.63
CA LEU A 62 -4.58 0.26 3.40
C LEU A 62 -3.73 1.22 4.21
N TYR A 63 -2.64 0.67 4.74
CA TYR A 63 -1.53 1.44 5.27
C TYR A 63 -0.23 0.72 4.92
N LEU A 64 0.90 1.43 4.98
CA LEU A 64 2.22 0.83 4.91
C LEU A 64 3.01 1.11 6.17
N THR A 65 4.04 0.31 6.38
CA THR A 65 5.13 0.64 7.29
C THR A 65 6.45 0.61 6.57
N SER A 66 7.40 1.42 7.01
CA SER A 66 8.70 1.55 6.38
C SER A 66 9.86 1.57 7.38
N SER A 67 11.06 1.18 6.95
CA SER A 67 12.28 1.24 7.78
C SER A 67 12.90 2.63 7.89
N LYS A 68 12.40 3.58 7.10
CA LYS A 68 12.71 5.01 7.11
C LYS A 68 11.38 5.76 6.97
N PRO A 69 11.20 6.94 7.59
CA PRO A 69 10.04 7.76 7.33
C PRO A 69 9.81 7.92 5.82
N VAL A 70 8.57 7.73 5.38
CA VAL A 70 8.13 7.82 4.00
C VAL A 70 6.89 8.69 3.97
N ASP A 71 6.72 9.46 2.91
CA ASP A 71 5.44 10.09 2.58
C ASP A 71 4.88 9.45 1.29
N ILE A 72 3.55 9.32 1.21
CA ILE A 72 2.87 8.77 0.04
C ILE A 72 2.38 9.91 -0.85
N GLY A 73 2.96 10.03 -2.05
CA GLY A 73 2.53 10.99 -3.07
C GLY A 73 1.76 10.34 -4.22
N SER A 74 0.84 11.09 -4.85
CA SER A 74 0.33 10.69 -6.19
C SER A 74 1.27 11.06 -7.30
N ALA A 75 1.15 10.26 -8.36
CA ALA A 75 1.59 10.48 -9.72
C ALA A 75 1.23 11.83 -10.38
N THR A 76 0.38 12.69 -9.78
CA THR A 76 -0.11 13.93 -10.42
C THR A 76 -0.07 15.21 -9.56
N GLY A 77 0.61 15.22 -8.40
CA GLY A 77 0.63 16.36 -7.47
C GLY A 77 1.80 17.32 -7.67
N ASN A 78 1.55 18.63 -7.55
CA ASN A 78 2.61 19.66 -7.47
C ASN A 78 3.08 19.91 -6.03
N THR A 79 2.52 19.18 -5.08
CA THR A 79 2.98 19.12 -3.69
C THR A 79 3.99 17.99 -3.63
N ARG A 80 5.26 18.35 -3.43
CA ARG A 80 6.26 17.37 -3.00
C ARG A 80 5.70 16.63 -1.79
N ALA A 81 6.02 15.35 -1.70
CA ALA A 81 5.99 14.71 -0.41
C ALA A 81 6.84 15.57 0.55
N GLY A 82 6.25 16.01 1.65
CA GLY A 82 6.91 16.92 2.57
C GLY A 82 7.63 16.11 3.62
N GLU A 83 8.94 16.27 3.79
CA GLU A 83 9.67 15.64 4.91
C GLU A 83 9.03 15.91 6.29
N GLY A 84 8.22 16.97 6.42
CA GLY A 84 7.49 17.31 7.64
C GLY A 84 6.28 16.42 7.95
N ASP A 85 5.78 15.69 6.95
CA ASP A 85 4.60 14.81 7.05
C ASP A 85 4.97 13.33 6.86
N ALA A 86 6.23 13.02 6.51
CA ALA A 86 6.72 11.65 6.38
C ALA A 86 6.76 10.90 7.72
N SER A 87 6.34 9.64 7.71
CA SER A 87 6.36 8.80 8.90
C SER A 87 6.74 7.35 8.59
N GLU A 88 7.10 6.58 9.63
CA GLU A 88 7.33 5.14 9.48
C GLU A 88 6.03 4.35 9.21
N ARG A 89 4.86 5.01 9.26
CA ARG A 89 3.57 4.42 8.96
C ARG A 89 2.63 5.41 8.28
N GLU A 90 2.42 5.19 6.99
CA GLU A 90 1.53 6.02 6.17
C GLU A 90 0.22 5.32 5.86
N LEU A 91 -0.89 6.06 5.91
CA LEU A 91 -2.17 5.59 5.38
C LEU A 91 -2.23 5.89 3.87
N PHE A 92 -2.90 5.03 3.10
CA PHE A 92 -3.17 5.31 1.68
C PHE A 92 -4.33 6.31 1.50
N SER A 93 -5.06 6.59 2.58
CA SER A 93 -6.26 7.41 2.59
C SER A 93 -6.10 8.63 3.50
N GLU A 94 -5.37 9.68 3.08
CA GLU A 94 -5.36 10.93 3.85
C GLU A 94 -5.64 12.20 3.03
N GLY A 95 -6.82 12.80 3.33
CA GLY A 95 -7.05 14.25 3.34
C GLY A 95 -6.64 15.10 2.12
N ASP A 96 -6.62 16.42 2.30
CA ASP A 96 -6.28 17.41 1.26
C ASP A 96 -4.77 17.41 0.86
N GLY A 97 -3.97 16.46 1.38
CA GLY A 97 -2.50 16.40 1.26
C GLY A 97 -1.97 15.26 0.40
N GLN A 98 -2.50 14.04 0.53
CA GLN A 98 -2.17 12.93 -0.37
C GLN A 98 -3.05 13.03 -1.61
N THR A 99 -2.53 13.68 -2.64
CA THR A 99 -3.25 13.79 -3.90
C THR A 99 -3.35 12.37 -4.51
N GLY A 100 -4.43 12.04 -5.23
CA GLY A 100 -4.43 11.21 -6.45
C GLY A 100 -4.12 9.69 -6.44
N ILE A 101 -4.30 8.93 -5.35
CA ILE A 101 -4.48 7.46 -5.44
C ILE A 101 -5.96 7.12 -5.73
N GLY A 102 -6.90 7.90 -5.18
CA GLY A 102 -8.34 7.68 -5.32
C GLY A 102 -8.92 6.78 -4.23
N ASP A 103 -10.20 6.40 -4.38
CA ASP A 103 -10.90 5.53 -3.41
C ASP A 103 -10.37 4.08 -3.43
N THR A 104 -9.72 3.69 -4.53
CA THR A 104 -9.19 2.34 -4.73
C THR A 104 -7.82 2.35 -5.38
N TRP A 105 -7.00 1.35 -5.03
CA TRP A 105 -5.78 1.00 -5.76
C TRP A 105 -6.05 -0.24 -6.62
N GLU A 106 -5.98 -0.07 -7.95
CA GLU A 106 -6.32 -1.09 -8.95
C GLU A 106 -5.09 -1.68 -9.66
N ALA A 107 -5.28 -2.86 -10.24
CA ALA A 107 -4.20 -3.53 -10.97
C ALA A 107 -3.74 -2.69 -12.18
N GLY A 108 -2.44 -2.44 -12.26
CA GLY A 108 -1.80 -1.55 -13.23
C GLY A 108 -1.55 -0.14 -12.71
N GLU A 109 -2.10 0.24 -11.56
CA GLU A 109 -1.88 1.56 -10.96
C GLU A 109 -0.61 1.58 -10.08
N THR A 110 0.06 2.72 -10.08
CA THR A 110 1.31 2.94 -9.35
C THR A 110 1.12 4.02 -8.30
N VAL A 111 1.50 3.71 -7.06
CA VAL A 111 1.68 4.69 -5.97
C VAL A 111 3.18 5.03 -5.85
N TYR A 112 3.49 6.25 -5.43
CA TYR A 112 4.87 6.72 -5.28
C TYR A 112 5.15 7.02 -3.82
N LEU A 113 6.27 6.50 -3.32
CA LEU A 113 6.74 6.71 -1.96
C LEU A 113 8.00 7.57 -1.99
N ASP A 114 8.04 8.57 -1.15
CA ASP A 114 9.18 9.47 -0.98
C ASP A 114 9.79 9.26 0.43
N PRO A 115 10.86 8.46 0.54
CA PRO A 115 11.53 8.23 1.81
C PRO A 115 12.42 9.40 2.20
N GLU A 116 12.41 9.76 3.49
CA GLU A 116 13.35 10.72 4.05
C GLU A 116 14.80 10.30 3.73
N GLY A 117 15.53 11.21 3.11
CA GLY A 117 16.88 10.95 2.60
C GLY A 117 16.90 10.30 1.21
N SER A 118 16.80 8.97 1.11
CA SER A 118 16.92 8.29 -0.20
C SER A 118 16.21 6.94 -0.27
N ALA A 119 15.75 6.57 -1.46
CA ALA A 119 15.05 5.30 -1.74
C ALA A 119 15.84 4.02 -1.42
N PRO A 120 17.11 3.84 -1.82
CA PRO A 120 17.81 2.57 -1.64
C PRO A 120 17.86 2.10 -0.18
N ASP A 121 17.85 0.79 0.03
CA ASP A 121 17.87 0.12 1.33
C ASP A 121 16.65 0.46 2.23
N THR A 122 15.52 0.85 1.61
CA THR A 122 14.27 1.10 2.33
C THR A 122 13.38 -0.14 2.27
N SER A 123 13.04 -0.69 3.43
CA SER A 123 12.09 -1.80 3.56
C SER A 123 10.69 -1.26 3.71
N ILE A 124 9.75 -1.80 2.93
CA ILE A 124 8.33 -1.43 2.92
C ILE A 124 7.50 -2.69 3.14
N SER A 125 6.48 -2.59 4.00
CA SER A 125 5.42 -3.59 4.12
C SER A 125 4.06 -2.90 3.95
N VAL A 126 3.24 -3.41 3.06
CA VAL A 126 1.87 -2.93 2.82
C VAL A 126 0.89 -3.86 3.53
N TYR A 127 -0.03 -3.27 4.27
CA TYR A 127 -1.02 -3.96 5.06
C TYR A 127 -2.43 -3.64 4.58
N TRP A 128 -3.30 -4.64 4.63
CA TRP A 128 -4.73 -4.51 4.44
C TRP A 128 -5.46 -4.77 5.75
N THR A 129 -6.49 -3.96 6.03
CA THR A 129 -7.38 -4.13 7.18
C THR A 129 -8.81 -4.49 6.78
N SER A 130 -9.48 -5.33 7.57
CA SER A 130 -10.87 -5.74 7.31
C SER A 130 -11.91 -4.62 7.44
N LYS A 131 -11.49 -3.50 8.03
CA LYS A 131 -12.27 -2.27 8.25
C LYS A 131 -11.39 -1.07 7.88
N PRO A 132 -11.98 0.09 7.58
CA PRO A 132 -11.20 1.30 7.34
C PRO A 132 -10.22 1.57 8.49
N VAL A 133 -9.00 1.95 8.14
CA VAL A 133 -8.00 2.42 9.08
C VAL A 133 -8.41 3.82 9.51
N GLU A 134 -8.73 3.98 10.79
CA GLU A 134 -8.94 5.31 11.34
C GLU A 134 -7.59 5.99 11.51
N ALA A 135 -7.43 7.19 10.94
CA ALA A 135 -6.35 8.10 11.30
C ALA A 135 -6.55 8.53 12.75
N GLN A 136 -6.07 7.74 13.71
CA GLN A 136 -6.06 8.14 15.11
C GLN A 136 -4.77 8.91 15.38
N ASP A 137 -4.93 10.08 16.02
CA ASP A 137 -3.90 11.05 16.46
C ASP A 137 -2.77 10.43 17.33
N ASP A 138 -2.85 9.14 17.66
CA ASP A 138 -1.90 8.38 18.48
C ASP A 138 -1.37 7.08 17.82
N GLY A 139 -1.75 6.78 16.57
CA GLY A 139 -1.17 5.70 15.79
C GLY A 139 -1.45 4.27 16.27
N GLU A 140 -2.48 4.01 17.10
CA GLU A 140 -2.85 2.62 17.45
C GLU A 140 -3.86 2.02 16.45
N ILE A 141 -3.38 1.20 15.51
CA ILE A 141 -4.23 0.30 14.71
C ILE A 141 -4.47 -0.96 15.53
N SER A 142 -5.73 -1.36 15.71
CA SER A 142 -6.04 -2.65 16.36
C SER A 142 -5.46 -3.81 15.54
N PRO A 143 -4.47 -4.58 16.04
CA PRO A 143 -3.72 -5.55 15.23
C PRO A 143 -4.54 -6.75 14.74
N GLY A 144 -5.74 -6.96 15.30
CA GLY A 144 -6.56 -8.16 15.05
C GLY A 144 -7.21 -8.24 13.67
N ASP A 145 -7.18 -7.14 12.92
CA ASP A 145 -7.81 -7.01 11.61
C ASP A 145 -6.80 -6.66 10.49
N SER A 146 -5.49 -6.64 10.77
CA SER A 146 -4.43 -6.26 9.80
C SER A 146 -3.67 -7.46 9.24
N TYR A 147 -3.42 -7.44 7.94
CA TYR A 147 -2.77 -8.51 7.19
C TYR A 147 -1.72 -7.93 6.25
N GLU A 148 -0.46 -8.38 6.35
CA GLU A 148 0.57 -8.01 5.38
C GLU A 148 0.23 -8.63 4.02
N ILE A 149 0.11 -7.80 2.99
CA ILE A 149 -0.26 -8.20 1.63
C ILE A 149 0.91 -8.06 0.65
N ALA A 150 1.93 -7.27 1.00
CA ALA A 150 3.18 -7.17 0.26
C ALA A 150 4.31 -6.71 1.18
N SER A 151 5.54 -7.16 0.89
CA SER A 151 6.75 -6.68 1.56
C SER A 151 7.95 -6.77 0.60
N PHE A 152 8.79 -5.73 0.60
CA PHE A 152 9.98 -5.66 -0.24
C PHE A 152 11.03 -4.69 0.34
N THR A 153 12.25 -4.77 -0.18
CA THR A 153 13.35 -3.84 0.09
C THR A 153 13.89 -3.34 -1.24
N THR A 154 14.12 -2.04 -1.35
CA THR A 154 14.63 -1.36 -2.55
C THR A 154 16.13 -1.17 -2.54
#